data_AF-A0A7Y0L5W2-F1
#
_entry.id   AF-A0A7Y0L5W2-F1
#
_cell.length_a   1.000
_cell.length_b   1.000
_cell.length_c   1.000
_cell.angle_alpha   90.00
_cell.angle_beta   90.00
_cell.angle_gamma   90.00
#
_symmetry.space_group_name_H-M   'P 1'
#
loop_
_entity.id
_entity.type
_entity.pdbx_description
1 polymer ?
#
loop_
_entity_poly.entity_id
_entity_poly.type
_entity_poly.pdbx_seq_one_letter_code
_entity_poly.pdbx_strand_id
1 'polypeptide(L)'
;MAWNHRLTVASSSAGIAALLAVAALLVFRLSHLAISGPSQAVMEGEVLSGPVTGQGGALLTRSRSQTALLIDPSELQAPIKADIQSQLGIRLGAKPRLQPVSGAVAKRWQARHFAGVTVVEVKTWVPKAGISPRILDFASQLTRQSPAVYQERGRVWEPLQQHATHTTLNLSLSQSLTPLARDGAIWVLGKDGQVLAAAGPWNSLWQSRPVGLAALPPLMSLASSRSQLQSALAGAHSLNQIGQLWGASAIRQALNTLGFGHFRIDSRRLASASLPRQPGPATVTTGEGLMASPAQVARAYLPLIDQGRLPALAMVPGTAKAAGHPVVDGTARRAVVGGLPAIREDGVSMRLWRPAGAPAVVLDARGGRVAVLSTGSASNALLVAALLASS
;
A
#
# COMPACT_ATOMS: atom_id res chain seq x y z
N MET A 1 -34.29 0.77 -99.01
CA MET A 1 -33.94 0.26 -97.66
C MET A 1 -33.13 1.32 -96.95
N ALA A 2 -33.74 2.06 -96.03
CA ALA A 2 -33.06 3.03 -95.18
C ALA A 2 -33.22 2.57 -93.73
N TRP A 3 -32.11 2.24 -93.08
CA TRP A 3 -32.06 1.82 -91.68
C TRP A 3 -31.91 3.05 -90.78
N ASN A 4 -32.84 3.19 -89.84
CA ASN A 4 -32.81 4.17 -88.76
C ASN A 4 -31.76 3.78 -87.71
N HIS A 5 -30.77 4.65 -87.46
CA HIS A 5 -30.02 4.61 -86.20
C HIS A 5 -30.53 5.71 -85.27
N ARG A 6 -31.40 5.33 -84.33
CA ARG A 6 -31.60 6.07 -83.08
C ARG A 6 -30.67 5.47 -82.04
N LEU A 7 -29.63 6.20 -81.66
CA LEU A 7 -28.82 5.93 -80.47
C LEU A 7 -29.55 6.49 -79.26
N THR A 8 -30.19 5.62 -78.51
CA THR A 8 -30.74 5.90 -77.18
C THR A 8 -29.59 6.02 -76.19
N VAL A 9 -29.28 7.24 -75.76
CA VAL A 9 -28.40 7.50 -74.62
C VAL A 9 -29.19 7.17 -73.35
N ALA A 10 -28.96 5.99 -72.78
CA ALA A 10 -29.55 5.57 -71.52
C ALA A 10 -28.49 5.50 -70.41
N SER A 11 -28.68 6.37 -69.41
CA SER A 11 -28.33 6.23 -67.98
C SER A 11 -26.85 6.05 -67.57
N SER A 12 -26.16 7.18 -67.40
CA SER A 12 -24.85 7.31 -66.73
C SER A 12 -24.93 7.49 -65.19
N SER A 13 -26.12 7.50 -64.59
CA SER A 13 -26.30 7.71 -63.14
C SER A 13 -26.17 6.43 -62.31
N ALA A 14 -26.61 5.28 -62.82
CA ALA A 14 -26.54 4.00 -62.12
C ALA A 14 -25.11 3.47 -61.99
N GLY A 15 -24.27 3.68 -63.02
CA GLY A 15 -22.84 3.31 -62.98
C GLY A 15 -22.03 4.13 -61.99
N ILE A 16 -22.32 5.43 -61.87
CA ILE A 16 -21.68 6.32 -60.89
C ILE A 16 -22.12 5.96 -59.47
N ALA A 17 -23.40 5.67 -59.25
CA ALA A 17 -23.90 5.23 -57.94
C ALA A 17 -23.30 3.89 -57.50
N ALA A 18 -23.15 2.92 -58.41
CA ALA A 18 -22.50 1.64 -58.13
C ALA A 18 -21.00 1.81 -57.81
N LEU A 19 -20.29 2.66 -58.54
CA LEU A 19 -18.88 3.00 -58.27
C LEU A 19 -18.72 3.71 -56.91
N LEU A 20 -19.61 4.64 -56.57
CA LEU A 20 -19.60 5.31 -55.26
C LEU A 20 -19.94 4.33 -54.12
N ALA A 21 -20.87 3.40 -54.34
CA ALA A 21 -21.20 2.37 -53.35
C ALA A 21 -20.03 1.40 -53.14
N VAL A 22 -19.35 0.97 -54.21
CA VAL A 22 -18.16 0.10 -54.12
C VAL A 22 -16.98 0.85 -53.51
N ALA A 23 -16.79 2.13 -53.84
CA ALA A 23 -15.77 2.98 -53.22
C ALA A 23 -16.06 3.21 -51.73
N ALA A 24 -17.32 3.47 -51.36
CA ALA A 24 -17.72 3.57 -49.96
C ALA A 24 -17.55 2.25 -49.21
N LEU A 25 -17.86 1.11 -49.84
CA LEU A 25 -17.67 -0.21 -49.25
C LEU A 25 -16.18 -0.57 -49.11
N LEU A 26 -15.34 -0.15 -50.06
CA LEU A 26 -13.89 -0.28 -50.02
C LEU A 26 -13.27 0.63 -48.96
N VAL A 27 -13.71 1.89 -48.84
CA VAL A 27 -13.27 2.82 -47.77
C VAL A 27 -13.72 2.30 -46.40
N PHE A 28 -14.95 1.78 -46.30
CA PHE A 28 -15.47 1.15 -45.08
C PHE A 28 -14.70 -0.15 -44.74
N ARG A 29 -14.38 -0.99 -45.74
CA ARG A 29 -13.54 -2.17 -45.52
C ARG A 29 -12.07 -1.85 -45.27
N LEU A 30 -11.51 -0.79 -45.83
CA LEU A 30 -10.14 -0.33 -45.60
C LEU A 30 -9.98 0.32 -44.23
N SER A 31 -11.03 0.95 -43.70
CA SER A 31 -11.08 1.39 -42.30
C SER A 31 -11.32 0.25 -41.30
N HIS A 32 -11.69 -0.95 -41.78
CA HIS A 32 -11.86 -2.18 -40.99
C HIS A 32 -10.80 -3.26 -41.28
N LEU A 33 -9.90 -3.05 -42.24
CA LEU A 33 -8.67 -3.83 -42.35
C LEU A 33 -7.89 -3.55 -41.09
N ALA A 34 -7.66 -4.61 -40.30
CA ALA A 34 -6.90 -4.57 -39.07
C ALA A 34 -5.59 -3.80 -39.32
N ILE A 35 -5.58 -2.52 -38.91
CA ILE A 35 -4.34 -1.83 -38.62
C ILE A 35 -3.69 -2.76 -37.61
N SER A 36 -2.55 -3.34 -37.99
CA SER A 36 -1.72 -4.17 -37.13
C SER A 36 -1.16 -3.27 -36.03
N GLY A 37 -2.04 -2.83 -35.14
CA GLY A 37 -1.70 -2.15 -33.93
C GLY A 37 -0.90 -3.11 -33.06
N PRO A 38 -0.17 -2.56 -32.07
CA PRO A 38 0.58 -3.40 -31.17
C PRO A 38 -0.33 -4.42 -30.50
N SER A 39 0.06 -5.70 -30.47
CA SER A 39 -0.72 -6.75 -29.79
C SER A 39 -0.56 -6.71 -28.27
N GLN A 40 0.46 -5.98 -27.80
CA GLN A 40 0.79 -5.80 -26.40
C GLN A 40 1.24 -4.37 -26.11
N ALA A 41 0.89 -3.88 -24.93
CA ALA A 41 1.28 -2.56 -24.46
C ALA A 41 1.60 -2.62 -22.96
N VAL A 42 2.50 -1.75 -22.52
CA VAL A 42 2.88 -1.67 -21.11
C VAL A 42 2.09 -0.54 -20.45
N MET A 43 1.60 -0.77 -19.25
CA MET A 43 1.06 0.28 -18.40
C MET A 43 2.06 0.54 -17.27
N GLU A 44 2.57 1.77 -17.23
CA GLU A 44 3.45 2.25 -16.15
C GLU A 44 2.74 3.35 -15.37
N GLY A 45 2.85 3.33 -14.04
CA GLY A 45 2.22 4.29 -13.13
C GLY A 45 1.61 3.60 -11.91
N GLU A 46 0.82 4.33 -11.11
CA GLU A 46 0.09 3.81 -9.94
C GLU A 46 -1.10 2.90 -10.35
N VAL A 47 -0.83 1.84 -11.12
CA VAL A 47 -1.84 0.85 -11.52
C VAL A 47 -1.39 -0.51 -11.01
N LEU A 48 -2.31 -1.20 -10.33
CA LEU A 48 -2.05 -2.56 -9.86
C LEU A 48 -1.93 -3.48 -11.08
N SER A 49 -0.81 -4.16 -11.13
CA SER A 49 -0.45 -5.12 -12.16
C SER A 49 -1.47 -6.26 -12.17
N GLY A 50 -1.72 -6.89 -11.03
CA GLY A 50 -2.65 -8.02 -10.92
C GLY A 50 -3.68 -7.86 -9.79
N PRO A 51 -4.55 -8.86 -9.62
CA PRO A 51 -5.42 -8.93 -8.47
C PRO A 51 -4.58 -9.09 -7.19
N VAL A 52 -4.90 -8.31 -6.16
CA VAL A 52 -4.32 -8.47 -4.82
C VAL A 52 -5.32 -9.18 -3.93
N THR A 53 -4.87 -10.25 -3.27
CA THR A 53 -5.61 -11.05 -2.29
C THR A 53 -5.00 -10.87 -0.90
N GLY A 54 -5.87 -10.86 0.11
CA GLY A 54 -5.51 -10.75 1.52
C GLY A 54 -5.57 -12.08 2.24
N GLN A 55 -5.58 -12.00 3.56
CA GLN A 55 -5.76 -13.12 4.47
C GLN A 55 -7.02 -13.93 4.09
N GLY A 56 -6.92 -15.26 4.12
CA GLY A 56 -8.04 -16.15 3.77
C GLY A 56 -8.44 -16.13 2.30
N GLY A 57 -7.62 -15.56 1.40
CA GLY A 57 -7.91 -15.49 -0.04
C GLY A 57 -8.89 -14.38 -0.43
N ALA A 58 -9.28 -13.51 0.51
CA ALA A 58 -10.21 -12.42 0.24
C ALA A 58 -9.62 -11.42 -0.77
N LEU A 59 -10.31 -11.18 -1.89
CA LEU A 59 -9.88 -10.17 -2.86
C LEU A 59 -9.91 -8.77 -2.24
N LEU A 60 -8.77 -8.06 -2.28
CA LEU A 60 -8.62 -6.65 -1.88
C LEU A 60 -8.82 -5.69 -3.06
N THR A 61 -8.90 -6.25 -4.25
CA THR A 61 -9.07 -5.51 -5.50
C THR A 61 -10.36 -5.93 -6.20
N ARG A 62 -10.78 -5.13 -7.16
CA ARG A 62 -11.85 -5.44 -8.11
C ARG A 62 -11.43 -4.98 -9.50
N SER A 63 -11.97 -5.63 -10.51
CA SER A 63 -11.77 -5.22 -11.88
C SER A 63 -12.64 -4.00 -12.21
N ARG A 64 -12.11 -3.07 -12.99
CA ARG A 64 -12.81 -1.89 -13.48
C ARG A 64 -12.39 -1.59 -14.91
N SER A 65 -13.37 -1.43 -15.80
CA SER A 65 -13.15 -0.84 -17.11
C SER A 65 -12.94 0.67 -17.01
N GLN A 66 -11.95 1.18 -17.72
CA GLN A 66 -11.70 2.61 -17.84
C GLN A 66 -11.17 2.95 -19.24
N THR A 67 -11.36 4.21 -19.63
CA THR A 67 -10.81 4.71 -20.88
C THR A 67 -9.30 4.96 -20.73
N ALA A 68 -8.54 4.57 -21.74
CA ALA A 68 -7.11 4.83 -21.82
C ALA A 68 -6.72 5.31 -23.23
N LEU A 69 -5.55 5.93 -23.31
CA LEU A 69 -4.85 6.16 -24.56
C LEU A 69 -3.88 5.00 -24.79
N LEU A 70 -4.02 4.31 -25.91
CA LEU A 70 -2.96 3.50 -26.50
C LEU A 70 -2.05 4.44 -27.28
N ILE A 71 -0.81 4.53 -26.85
CA ILE A 71 0.20 5.41 -27.41
C ILE A 71 1.30 4.54 -28.00
N ASP A 72 1.48 4.57 -29.32
CA ASP A 72 2.61 3.94 -30.01
C ASP A 72 3.67 5.00 -30.33
N PRO A 73 4.78 5.07 -29.57
CA PRO A 73 5.80 6.09 -29.77
C PRO A 73 6.51 6.02 -31.13
N SER A 74 6.44 4.89 -31.83
CA SER A 74 7.09 4.71 -33.14
C SER A 74 6.37 5.44 -34.27
N GLU A 75 5.08 5.70 -34.09
CA GLU A 75 4.23 6.41 -35.06
C GLU A 75 4.06 7.90 -34.73
N LEU A 76 4.58 8.36 -33.58
CA LEU A 76 4.45 9.74 -33.14
C LEU A 76 5.54 10.64 -33.74
N GLN A 77 5.11 11.79 -34.26
CA GLN A 77 6.03 12.89 -34.57
C GLN A 77 6.57 13.53 -33.28
N ALA A 78 7.82 14.01 -33.31
CA ALA A 78 8.49 14.64 -32.18
C ALA A 78 7.68 15.72 -31.41
N PRO A 79 7.00 16.68 -32.08
CA PRO A 79 6.19 17.68 -31.36
C PRO A 79 4.98 17.06 -30.64
N ILE A 80 4.34 16.05 -31.22
CA ILE A 80 3.21 15.35 -30.62
C ILE A 80 3.69 14.54 -29.41
N LYS A 81 4.84 13.86 -29.55
CA LYS A 81 5.49 13.13 -28.46
C LYS A 81 5.77 14.07 -27.27
N ALA A 82 6.32 15.26 -27.52
CA ALA A 82 6.56 16.26 -26.50
C ALA A 82 5.26 16.78 -25.84
N ASP A 83 4.21 17.05 -26.63
CA ASP A 83 2.89 17.49 -26.12
C ASP A 83 2.27 16.42 -25.21
N ILE A 84 2.29 15.14 -25.63
CA ILE A 84 1.79 14.02 -24.82
C ILE A 84 2.56 13.90 -23.50
N GLN A 85 3.90 13.92 -23.56
CA GLN A 85 4.74 13.80 -22.37
C GLN A 85 4.51 14.96 -21.39
N SER A 86 4.33 16.18 -21.90
CA SER A 86 4.03 17.37 -21.10
C SER A 86 2.63 17.29 -20.47
N GLN A 87 1.59 17.04 -21.26
CA GLN A 87 0.20 17.04 -20.80
C GLN A 87 -0.14 15.88 -19.87
N LEU A 88 0.45 14.71 -20.09
CA LEU A 88 0.17 13.50 -19.29
C LEU A 88 1.20 13.27 -18.19
N GLY A 89 2.31 14.02 -18.16
CA GLY A 89 3.37 13.85 -17.17
C GLY A 89 4.09 12.50 -17.25
N ILE A 90 4.16 11.91 -18.45
CA ILE A 90 4.75 10.58 -18.68
C ILE A 90 6.04 10.65 -19.49
N ARG A 91 6.85 9.59 -19.39
CA ARG A 91 7.98 9.36 -20.29
C ARG A 91 7.60 8.32 -21.33
N LEU A 92 7.72 8.68 -22.61
CA LEU A 92 7.47 7.78 -23.72
C LEU A 92 8.78 7.13 -24.16
N GLY A 93 8.92 5.84 -23.88
CA GLY A 93 10.01 5.00 -24.38
C GLY A 93 9.83 4.61 -25.85
N ALA A 94 10.41 3.47 -26.24
CA ALA A 94 10.26 2.91 -27.58
C ALA A 94 9.07 1.94 -27.72
N LYS A 95 8.46 1.51 -26.61
CA LYS A 95 7.38 0.51 -26.60
C LYS A 95 5.99 1.15 -26.54
N PRO A 96 4.96 0.52 -27.13
CA PRO A 96 3.58 0.91 -26.95
C PRO A 96 3.16 0.97 -25.48
N ARG A 97 2.37 2.00 -25.14
CA ARG A 97 1.97 2.30 -23.77
C ARG A 97 0.47 2.49 -23.65
N LEU A 98 -0.11 1.96 -22.59
CA LEU A 98 -1.46 2.33 -22.15
C LEU A 98 -1.37 3.37 -21.06
N GLN A 99 -2.13 4.45 -21.20
CA GLN A 99 -2.25 5.50 -20.19
C GLN A 99 -3.72 5.71 -19.83
N PRO A 100 -4.17 5.31 -18.62
CA PRO A 100 -5.50 5.66 -18.14
C PRO A 100 -5.70 7.17 -18.14
N VAL A 101 -6.84 7.63 -18.66
CA VAL A 101 -7.19 9.06 -18.77
C VAL A 101 -8.65 9.29 -18.43
N SER A 102 -9.01 10.54 -18.12
CA SER A 102 -10.43 10.92 -17.98
C SER A 102 -11.13 10.93 -19.34
N GLY A 103 -12.46 10.78 -19.33
CA GLY A 103 -13.26 10.83 -20.57
C GLY A 103 -13.12 12.15 -21.34
N ALA A 104 -12.92 13.27 -20.64
CA ALA A 104 -12.69 14.57 -21.28
C ALA A 104 -11.34 14.63 -22.02
N VAL A 105 -10.29 14.07 -21.41
CA VAL A 105 -8.96 13.95 -22.04
C VAL A 105 -9.05 12.99 -23.24
N ALA A 106 -9.71 11.85 -23.09
CA ALA A 106 -9.92 10.90 -24.18
C ALA A 106 -10.61 11.56 -25.40
N LYS A 107 -11.72 12.27 -25.19
CA LYS A 107 -12.43 13.00 -26.27
C LYS A 107 -11.54 14.02 -26.97
N ARG A 108 -10.72 14.77 -26.20
CA ARG A 108 -9.78 15.76 -26.76
C ARG A 108 -8.76 15.11 -27.68
N TRP A 109 -8.16 13.99 -27.26
CA TRP A 109 -7.18 13.28 -28.07
C TRP A 109 -7.82 12.56 -29.26
N GLN A 110 -9.03 12.02 -29.10
CA GLN A 110 -9.80 11.43 -30.18
C GLN A 110 -10.08 12.42 -31.31
N ALA A 111 -10.48 13.66 -30.97
CA ALA A 111 -10.78 14.70 -31.97
C ALA A 111 -9.54 15.16 -32.76
N ARG A 112 -8.33 14.97 -32.24
CA ARG A 112 -7.08 15.37 -32.90
C ARG A 112 -6.59 14.34 -33.94
N HIS A 113 -7.09 13.10 -33.89
CA HIS A 113 -6.77 12.04 -34.86
C HIS A 113 -5.27 11.87 -35.18
N PHE A 114 -4.40 11.87 -34.16
CA PHE A 114 -2.97 11.64 -34.38
C PHE A 114 -2.67 10.15 -34.64
N ALA A 115 -1.83 9.88 -35.64
CA ALA A 115 -1.20 8.57 -35.81
C ALA A 115 -0.46 8.18 -34.52
N GLY A 116 -0.48 6.89 -34.15
CA GLY A 116 0.10 6.42 -32.89
C GLY A 116 -0.71 6.74 -31.62
N VAL A 117 -1.88 7.39 -31.70
CA VAL A 117 -2.75 7.61 -30.52
C VAL A 117 -4.15 7.08 -30.77
N THR A 118 -4.54 6.05 -30.01
CA THR A 118 -5.89 5.48 -30.09
C THR A 118 -6.57 5.50 -28.73
N VAL A 119 -7.85 5.87 -28.69
CA VAL A 119 -8.66 5.74 -27.48
C VAL A 119 -9.17 4.32 -27.38
N VAL A 120 -8.86 3.64 -26.27
CA VAL A 120 -9.21 2.24 -26.03
C VAL A 120 -9.88 2.08 -24.67
N GLU A 121 -10.61 0.98 -24.51
CA GLU A 121 -11.05 0.52 -23.19
C GLU A 121 -9.99 -0.40 -22.60
N VAL A 122 -9.64 -0.18 -21.33
CA VAL A 122 -8.71 -1.03 -20.59
C VAL A 122 -9.33 -1.49 -19.28
N LYS A 123 -9.12 -2.76 -18.95
CA LYS A 123 -9.61 -3.38 -17.74
C LYS A 123 -8.51 -3.42 -16.69
N THR A 124 -8.61 -2.60 -15.66
CA THR A 124 -7.58 -2.48 -14.63
C THR A 124 -8.04 -3.01 -13.27
N TRP A 125 -7.07 -3.28 -12.40
CA TRP A 125 -7.33 -3.64 -11.02
C TRP A 125 -7.29 -2.38 -10.15
N VAL A 126 -8.39 -2.14 -9.44
CA VAL A 126 -8.51 -1.05 -8.48
C VAL A 126 -8.79 -1.60 -7.08
N PRO A 127 -8.41 -0.90 -6.01
CA PRO A 127 -8.75 -1.31 -4.65
C PRO A 127 -10.27 -1.38 -4.46
N LYS A 128 -10.72 -2.31 -3.60
CA LYS A 128 -12.09 -2.24 -3.08
C LYS A 128 -12.28 -0.98 -2.23
N ALA A 129 -13.52 -0.52 -2.12
CA ALA A 129 -13.86 0.64 -1.31
C ALA A 129 -13.32 0.48 0.13
N GLY A 130 -12.72 1.54 0.67
CA GLY A 130 -12.13 1.53 2.00
C GLY A 130 -10.72 0.92 2.09
N ILE A 131 -10.09 0.55 0.97
CA ILE A 131 -8.70 0.06 0.94
C ILE A 131 -7.79 1.07 0.27
N SER A 132 -6.65 1.36 0.90
CA SER A 132 -5.67 2.31 0.37
C SER A 132 -5.04 1.80 -0.95
N PRO A 133 -5.09 2.55 -2.07
CA PRO A 133 -4.40 2.16 -3.29
C PRO A 133 -2.89 1.98 -3.09
N ARG A 134 -2.28 2.87 -2.30
CA ARG A 134 -0.83 2.89 -2.09
C ARG A 134 -0.32 1.75 -1.21
N ILE A 135 -1.14 1.23 -0.29
CA ILE A 135 -0.73 0.04 0.48
C ILE A 135 -0.73 -1.21 -0.41
N LEU A 136 -1.68 -1.32 -1.35
CA LEU A 136 -1.73 -2.44 -2.30
C LEU A 136 -0.61 -2.33 -3.35
N ASP A 137 -0.30 -1.13 -3.81
CA ASP A 137 0.85 -0.88 -4.69
C ASP A 137 2.16 -1.25 -3.99
N PHE A 138 2.34 -0.80 -2.75
CA PHE A 138 3.48 -1.19 -1.92
C PHE A 138 3.60 -2.71 -1.79
N ALA A 139 2.51 -3.41 -1.45
CA ALA A 139 2.48 -4.87 -1.33
C ALA A 139 2.87 -5.56 -2.66
N SER A 140 2.35 -5.08 -3.78
CA SER A 140 2.65 -5.63 -5.11
C SER A 140 4.13 -5.45 -5.47
N GLN A 141 4.73 -4.30 -5.13
CA GLN A 141 6.17 -4.06 -5.32
C GLN A 141 7.06 -4.99 -4.49
N LEU A 142 6.62 -5.43 -3.30
CA LEU A 142 7.38 -6.39 -2.49
C LEU A 142 7.50 -7.77 -3.16
N THR A 143 6.52 -8.13 -3.98
CA THR A 143 6.50 -9.39 -4.74
C THR A 143 7.25 -9.33 -6.09
N ARG A 144 7.97 -8.22 -6.36
CA ARG A 144 8.76 -8.00 -7.59
C ARG A 144 7.96 -8.22 -8.90
N GLN A 145 6.71 -7.76 -8.95
CA GLN A 145 5.95 -7.86 -10.19
C GLN A 145 6.57 -6.99 -11.28
N SER A 146 6.76 -7.58 -12.47
CA SER A 146 7.11 -6.87 -13.70
C SER A 146 6.05 -5.82 -14.04
N PRO A 147 6.39 -4.78 -14.84
CA PRO A 147 5.40 -3.80 -15.26
C PRO A 147 4.19 -4.49 -15.90
N ALA A 148 3.01 -3.93 -15.68
CA ALA A 148 1.76 -4.55 -16.10
C ALA A 148 1.67 -4.57 -17.63
N VAL A 149 1.82 -5.75 -18.22
CA VAL A 149 1.64 -5.96 -19.67
C VAL A 149 0.18 -6.24 -19.93
N TYR A 150 -0.36 -5.59 -20.96
CA TYR A 150 -1.73 -5.74 -21.42
C TYR A 150 -1.72 -6.30 -22.83
N GLN A 151 -2.74 -7.10 -23.13
CA GLN A 151 -2.98 -7.66 -24.45
C GLN A 151 -4.36 -7.22 -24.92
N GLU A 152 -4.45 -6.89 -26.20
CA GLU A 152 -5.75 -6.64 -26.84
C GLU A 152 -6.57 -7.94 -26.91
N ARG A 153 -7.80 -7.90 -26.39
CA ARG A 153 -8.77 -8.99 -26.48
C ARG A 153 -10.10 -8.43 -26.97
N GLY A 154 -10.30 -8.50 -28.29
CA GLY A 154 -11.42 -7.80 -28.93
C GLY A 154 -11.18 -6.29 -28.90
N ARG A 155 -12.11 -5.50 -28.32
CA ARG A 155 -11.97 -4.03 -28.19
C ARG A 155 -11.46 -3.57 -26.82
N VAL A 156 -11.13 -4.52 -25.94
CA VAL A 156 -10.72 -4.24 -24.56
C VAL A 156 -9.30 -4.74 -24.35
N TRP A 157 -8.49 -3.90 -23.75
CA TRP A 157 -7.15 -4.25 -23.30
C TRP A 157 -7.23 -4.87 -21.91
N GLU A 158 -6.82 -6.13 -21.80
CA GLU A 158 -6.82 -6.88 -20.55
C GLU A 158 -5.38 -7.18 -20.10
N PRO A 159 -5.10 -7.26 -18.78
CA PRO A 159 -3.78 -7.61 -18.30
C PRO A 159 -3.44 -9.05 -18.75
N LEU A 160 -2.28 -9.20 -19.41
CA LEU A 160 -1.74 -10.48 -19.83
C LEU A 160 -1.38 -11.30 -18.57
N GLN A 161 -2.02 -12.46 -18.38
CA GLN A 161 -1.87 -13.41 -17.25
C GLN A 161 -0.93 -12.93 -16.13
N GLN A 162 -1.50 -12.35 -15.07
CA GLN A 162 -0.71 -11.84 -13.95
C GLN A 162 -0.96 -12.68 -12.71
N HIS A 163 0.14 -13.11 -12.07
CA HIS A 163 0.07 -13.79 -10.79
C HIS A 163 -0.61 -12.88 -9.75
N ALA A 164 -1.55 -13.45 -9.00
CA ALA A 164 -2.17 -12.72 -7.91
C ALA A 164 -1.10 -12.36 -6.87
N THR A 165 -1.10 -11.10 -6.41
CA THR A 165 -0.30 -10.72 -5.25
C THR A 165 -1.02 -11.23 -4.02
N HIS A 166 -0.38 -12.12 -3.26
CA HIS A 166 -0.89 -12.59 -1.98
C HIS A 166 -0.30 -11.74 -0.85
N THR A 167 -1.15 -11.28 0.06
CA THR A 167 -0.78 -10.42 1.18
C THR A 167 -1.35 -10.92 2.50
N THR A 168 -0.78 -10.49 3.62
CA THR A 168 -1.28 -10.77 4.97
C THR A 168 -2.38 -9.81 5.41
N LEU A 169 -2.73 -8.82 4.58
CA LEU A 169 -3.75 -7.81 4.88
C LEU A 169 -5.14 -8.45 5.03
N ASN A 170 -5.86 -8.10 6.09
CA ASN A 170 -7.23 -8.50 6.33
C ASN A 170 -8.19 -7.48 5.69
N LEU A 171 -9.10 -7.97 4.83
CA LEU A 171 -10.04 -7.14 4.09
C LEU A 171 -10.95 -6.33 5.03
N SER A 172 -11.63 -7.01 5.95
CA SER A 172 -12.60 -6.38 6.85
C SER A 172 -11.93 -5.34 7.73
N LEU A 173 -10.77 -5.68 8.32
CA LEU A 173 -10.01 -4.77 9.16
C LEU A 173 -9.53 -3.54 8.39
N SER A 174 -9.01 -3.72 7.17
CA SER A 174 -8.54 -2.61 6.33
C SER A 174 -9.67 -1.63 5.98
N GLN A 175 -10.86 -2.16 5.66
CA GLN A 175 -12.03 -1.34 5.33
C GLN A 175 -12.54 -0.56 6.54
N SER A 176 -12.61 -1.19 7.72
CA SER A 176 -13.10 -0.57 8.94
C SER A 176 -12.15 0.49 9.51
N LEU A 177 -10.83 0.36 9.30
CA LEU A 177 -9.84 1.29 9.84
C LEU A 177 -9.64 2.56 9.00
N THR A 178 -9.86 2.49 7.69
CA THR A 178 -9.64 3.64 6.78
C THR A 178 -10.45 4.88 7.17
N PRO A 179 -11.75 4.78 7.52
CA PRO A 179 -12.52 5.93 8.01
C PRO A 179 -11.98 6.56 9.29
N LEU A 180 -11.30 5.77 10.15
CA LEU A 180 -10.76 6.21 11.44
C LEU A 180 -9.37 6.86 11.31
N ALA A 181 -8.67 6.60 10.21
CA ALA A 181 -7.29 7.04 9.98
C ALA A 181 -7.20 8.34 9.15
N ARG A 182 -8.21 9.21 9.15
CA ARG A 182 -8.21 10.45 8.32
C ARG A 182 -7.06 11.39 8.67
N ASP A 183 -6.85 11.64 9.95
CA ASP A 183 -5.88 12.63 10.45
C ASP A 183 -4.53 12.01 10.87
N GLY A 184 -4.33 10.73 10.60
CA GLY A 184 -3.20 9.97 11.12
C GLY A 184 -2.99 8.66 10.40
N ALA A 185 -2.29 7.74 11.06
CA ALA A 185 -2.04 6.41 10.58
C ALA A 185 -2.41 5.40 11.66
N ILE A 186 -3.03 4.30 11.24
CA ILE A 186 -3.33 3.14 12.07
C ILE A 186 -2.62 1.94 11.48
N TRP A 187 -1.90 1.21 12.32
CA TRP A 187 -1.20 -0.02 11.97
C TRP A 187 -1.68 -1.15 12.86
N VAL A 188 -2.01 -2.29 12.27
CA VAL A 188 -2.33 -3.52 13.02
C VAL A 188 -1.40 -4.63 12.59
N LEU A 189 -0.73 -5.22 13.57
CA LEU A 189 0.19 -6.33 13.40
C LEU A 189 -0.29 -7.57 14.16
N GLY A 190 -0.10 -8.74 13.57
CA GLY A 190 -0.22 -10.02 14.26
C GLY A 190 1.07 -10.38 15.01
N LYS A 191 0.96 -11.30 15.99
CA LYS A 191 2.06 -11.78 16.84
C LYS A 191 3.25 -12.30 16.03
N ASP A 192 3.01 -12.87 14.86
CA ASP A 192 4.03 -13.42 13.96
C ASP A 192 4.71 -12.34 13.07
N GLY A 193 4.41 -11.06 13.31
CA GLY A 193 4.93 -9.93 12.53
C GLY A 193 4.17 -9.64 11.24
N GLN A 194 3.04 -10.32 11.00
CA GLN A 194 2.20 -10.08 9.83
C GLN A 194 1.54 -8.70 9.90
N VAL A 195 1.58 -7.95 8.80
CA VAL A 195 0.84 -6.69 8.65
C VAL A 195 -0.60 -7.01 8.29
N LEU A 196 -1.50 -6.94 9.28
CA LEU A 196 -2.91 -7.26 9.10
C LEU A 196 -3.69 -6.08 8.52
N ALA A 197 -3.31 -4.85 8.86
CA ALA A 197 -3.87 -3.64 8.24
C ALA A 197 -2.93 -2.44 8.40
N ALA A 198 -2.99 -1.53 7.44
CA ALA A 198 -2.38 -0.21 7.53
C ALA A 198 -3.30 0.81 6.85
N ALA A 199 -3.74 1.83 7.60
CA ALA A 199 -4.72 2.81 7.16
C ALA A 199 -4.22 4.23 7.44
N GLY A 200 -4.52 5.17 6.54
CA GLY A 200 -4.20 6.60 6.68
C GLY A 200 -3.55 7.21 5.43
N PRO A 201 -3.31 8.54 5.43
CA PRO A 201 -2.57 9.19 4.36
C PRO A 201 -1.19 8.56 4.19
N TRP A 202 -0.76 8.36 2.94
CA TRP A 202 0.47 7.64 2.64
C TRP A 202 1.70 8.16 3.36
N ASN A 203 1.85 9.49 3.44
CA ASN A 203 2.97 10.12 4.12
C ASN A 203 2.94 9.79 5.63
N SER A 204 1.75 9.77 6.24
CA SER A 204 1.58 9.46 7.67
C SER A 204 1.92 8.02 8.03
N LEU A 205 1.79 7.06 7.09
CA LEU A 205 2.06 5.64 7.36
C LEU A 205 3.52 5.38 7.75
N TRP A 206 4.45 6.17 7.18
CA TRP A 206 5.90 5.95 7.28
C TRP A 206 6.64 7.10 7.96
N GLN A 207 5.99 8.25 8.10
CA GLN A 207 6.59 9.43 8.70
C GLN A 207 7.00 9.14 10.15
N SER A 208 8.27 9.39 10.45
CA SER A 208 8.76 9.35 11.83
C SER A 208 8.20 10.55 12.60
N ARG A 209 7.64 10.28 13.79
CA ARG A 209 7.08 11.28 14.70
C ARG A 209 7.64 11.07 16.11
N PRO A 210 7.57 12.07 17.00
CA PRO A 210 7.95 11.90 18.39
C PRO A 210 7.17 10.73 18.98
N VAL A 211 7.89 9.75 19.51
CA VAL A 211 7.27 8.55 20.10
C VAL A 211 6.76 8.85 21.51
N GLY A 212 7.43 9.77 22.20
CA GLY A 212 7.12 10.14 23.57
C GLY A 212 7.10 8.92 24.49
N LEU A 213 6.16 8.94 25.44
CA LEU A 213 5.93 7.84 26.37
C LEU A 213 5.40 6.54 25.71
N ALA A 214 5.07 6.53 24.42
CA ALA A 214 4.65 5.29 23.75
C ALA A 214 5.77 4.23 23.70
N ALA A 215 7.05 4.62 23.80
CA ALA A 215 8.17 3.68 23.87
C ALA A 215 8.39 3.06 25.25
N LEU A 216 7.74 3.59 26.30
CA LEU A 216 8.03 3.22 27.68
C LEU A 216 7.76 1.73 27.98
N PRO A 217 6.56 1.16 27.70
CA PRO A 217 6.31 -0.26 27.99
C PRO A 217 7.31 -1.24 27.36
N PRO A 218 7.62 -1.18 26.05
CA PRO A 218 8.60 -2.11 25.49
C PRO A 218 10.01 -1.87 26.02
N LEU A 219 10.42 -0.63 26.31
CA LEU A 219 11.70 -0.35 26.97
C LEU A 219 11.76 -0.93 28.38
N MET A 220 10.71 -0.78 29.18
CA MET A 220 10.64 -1.34 30.54
C MET A 220 10.68 -2.87 30.54
N SER A 221 10.13 -3.50 29.50
CA SER A 221 10.20 -4.96 29.36
C SER A 221 11.63 -5.45 29.12
N LEU A 222 12.44 -4.70 28.37
CA LEU A 222 13.88 -4.98 28.20
C LEU A 222 14.71 -4.59 29.42
N ALA A 223 14.35 -3.51 30.12
CA ALA A 223 15.02 -3.15 31.36
C ALA A 223 14.83 -4.24 32.42
N SER A 224 13.62 -4.78 32.53
CA SER A 224 13.25 -5.82 33.49
C SER A 224 13.95 -7.17 33.25
N SER A 225 14.56 -7.39 32.09
CA SER A 225 15.37 -8.59 31.83
C SER A 225 16.81 -8.47 32.34
N ARG A 226 17.17 -7.36 33.00
CA ARG A 226 18.48 -7.12 33.61
C ARG A 226 18.34 -7.06 35.13
N SER A 227 19.00 -7.95 35.86
CA SER A 227 18.87 -8.09 37.32
C SER A 227 19.04 -6.79 38.10
N GLN A 228 20.03 -5.96 37.74
CA GLN A 228 20.27 -4.66 38.38
C GLN A 228 19.10 -3.69 38.19
N LEU A 229 18.56 -3.61 36.97
CA LEU A 229 17.44 -2.71 36.67
C LEU A 229 16.11 -3.27 37.20
N GLN A 230 15.94 -4.59 37.20
CA GLN A 230 14.80 -5.25 37.82
C GLN A 230 14.72 -4.92 39.31
N SER A 231 15.85 -4.97 40.02
CA SER A 231 15.93 -4.61 41.44
C SER A 231 15.61 -3.13 41.65
N ALA A 232 16.10 -2.23 40.78
CA ALA A 232 15.78 -0.81 40.83
C ALA A 232 14.28 -0.53 40.57
N LEU A 233 13.68 -1.22 39.59
CA LEU A 233 12.25 -1.15 39.27
C LEU A 233 11.37 -1.62 40.44
N ALA A 234 11.82 -2.63 41.19
CA ALA A 234 11.13 -3.10 42.39
C ALA A 234 11.35 -2.17 43.60
N GLY A 235 12.53 -1.56 43.71
CA GLY A 235 12.99 -0.79 44.87
C GLY A 235 12.59 0.69 44.89
N ALA A 236 11.39 1.05 44.40
CA ALA A 236 10.86 2.42 44.39
C ALA A 236 11.76 3.49 43.75
N HIS A 237 12.69 3.12 42.85
CA HIS A 237 13.51 4.10 42.14
C HIS A 237 12.66 4.85 41.11
N SER A 238 12.94 6.14 40.92
CA SER A 238 12.32 6.91 39.85
C SER A 238 12.78 6.41 38.47
N LEU A 239 11.94 6.58 37.45
CA LEU A 239 12.31 6.25 36.06
C LEU A 239 13.59 6.98 35.60
N ASN A 240 13.84 8.18 36.14
CA ASN A 240 15.05 8.94 35.85
C ASN A 240 16.30 8.24 36.39
N GLN A 241 16.27 7.79 37.65
CA GLN A 241 17.34 7.00 38.25
C GLN A 241 17.55 5.68 37.51
N ILE A 242 16.47 5.00 37.11
CA ILE A 242 16.55 3.78 36.28
C ILE A 242 17.24 4.08 34.95
N GLY A 243 16.90 5.18 34.29
CA GLY A 243 17.55 5.61 33.05
C GLY A 243 19.05 5.91 33.24
N GLN A 244 19.43 6.53 34.36
CA GLN A 244 20.83 6.77 34.71
C GLN A 244 21.59 5.46 34.94
N LEU A 245 21.02 4.54 35.71
CA LEU A 245 21.59 3.21 35.98
C LEU A 245 21.72 2.37 34.70
N TRP A 246 20.78 2.50 33.77
CA TRP A 246 20.81 1.76 32.51
C TRP A 246 21.99 2.22 31.64
N GLY A 247 22.22 3.53 31.55
CA GLY A 247 23.32 4.12 30.80
C GLY A 247 23.08 4.19 29.29
N ALA A 248 23.68 5.20 28.65
CA ALA A 248 23.40 5.55 27.26
C ALA A 248 23.67 4.43 26.24
N SER A 249 24.77 3.70 26.38
CA SER A 249 25.13 2.60 25.47
C SER A 249 24.07 1.50 25.48
N ALA A 250 23.61 1.11 26.67
CA ALA A 250 22.62 0.06 26.83
C ALA A 250 21.21 0.50 26.41
N ILE A 251 20.83 1.76 26.65
CA ILE A 251 19.58 2.32 26.14
C ILE A 251 19.59 2.29 24.61
N ARG A 252 20.69 2.73 23.97
CA ARG A 252 20.85 2.63 22.52
C ARG A 252 20.71 1.19 22.03
N GLN A 253 21.38 0.25 22.69
CA GLN A 253 21.29 -1.17 22.34
C GLN A 253 19.85 -1.66 22.42
N ALA A 254 19.11 -1.31 23.49
CA ALA A 254 17.70 -1.68 23.64
C ALA A 254 16.82 -1.09 22.53
N LEU A 255 17.03 0.18 22.17
CA LEU A 255 16.33 0.82 21.06
C LEU A 255 16.60 0.10 19.72
N ASN A 256 17.86 -0.24 19.45
CA ASN A 256 18.23 -1.04 18.27
C ASN A 256 17.57 -2.43 18.30
N THR A 257 17.58 -3.12 19.44
CA THR A 257 16.92 -4.42 19.60
C THR A 257 15.44 -4.35 19.25
N LEU A 258 14.72 -3.32 19.71
CA LEU A 258 13.31 -3.10 19.38
C LEU A 258 13.07 -2.68 17.91
N GLY A 259 14.13 -2.35 17.16
CA GLY A 259 14.06 -1.92 15.77
C GLY A 259 13.80 -0.43 15.56
N PHE A 260 14.04 0.40 16.58
CA PHE A 260 14.15 1.84 16.37
C PHE A 260 15.42 2.14 15.56
N GLY A 261 15.36 3.10 14.63
CA GLY A 261 16.48 3.42 13.72
C GLY A 261 16.63 2.52 12.49
N HIS A 262 16.06 1.32 12.51
CA HIS A 262 16.12 0.36 11.40
C HIS A 262 14.75 -0.25 11.10
N PHE A 263 14.15 0.15 9.97
CA PHE A 263 12.81 -0.30 9.61
C PHE A 263 12.76 -1.06 8.28
N ARG A 264 12.18 -2.27 8.30
CA ARG A 264 12.03 -3.14 7.13
C ARG A 264 10.71 -3.90 7.16
N ILE A 265 10.15 -4.14 5.97
CA ILE A 265 9.01 -5.05 5.72
C ILE A 265 9.38 -5.91 4.51
N ASP A 266 9.25 -7.24 4.58
CA ASP A 266 9.56 -8.18 3.48
C ASP A 266 10.90 -7.89 2.78
N SER A 267 11.95 -7.61 3.54
CA SER A 267 13.28 -7.17 3.09
C SER A 267 13.41 -5.73 2.56
N ARG A 268 12.34 -5.00 2.24
CA ARG A 268 12.43 -3.60 1.80
C ARG A 268 12.76 -2.67 2.97
N ARG A 269 13.83 -1.88 2.83
CA ARG A 269 14.18 -0.84 3.80
C ARG A 269 13.25 0.35 3.60
N LEU A 270 12.71 0.85 4.70
CA LEU A 270 11.85 2.03 4.73
C LEU A 270 12.58 3.17 5.46
N ALA A 271 12.17 4.40 5.17
CA ALA A 271 12.72 5.57 5.84
C ALA A 271 12.44 5.48 7.35
N SER A 272 13.46 5.75 8.15
CA SER A 272 13.39 5.79 9.61
C SER A 272 14.27 6.93 10.08
N ALA A 273 13.83 7.67 11.11
CA ALA A 273 14.69 8.59 11.81
C ALA A 273 15.88 7.86 12.45
N SER A 274 17.01 8.55 12.51
CA SER A 274 18.21 8.07 13.22
C SER A 274 17.97 8.07 14.72
N LEU A 275 18.62 7.14 15.43
CA LEU A 275 18.60 7.14 16.89
C LEU A 275 19.34 8.35 17.48
N PRO A 276 18.96 8.80 18.70
CA PRO A 276 19.72 9.79 19.44
C PRO A 276 21.21 9.41 19.58
N ARG A 277 22.11 10.39 19.37
CA ARG A 277 23.56 10.19 19.50
C ARG A 277 24.04 9.98 20.93
N GLN A 278 23.28 10.38 21.92
CA GLN A 278 23.53 10.09 23.33
C GLN A 278 22.17 9.95 24.03
N PRO A 279 21.51 8.78 23.92
CA PRO A 279 20.25 8.60 24.61
C PRO A 279 20.51 8.62 26.12
N GLY A 280 19.68 9.36 26.85
CA GLY A 280 19.82 9.54 28.29
C GLY A 280 18.58 9.07 29.04
N PRO A 281 18.49 9.40 30.34
CA PRO A 281 17.30 9.11 31.13
C PRO A 281 16.02 9.66 30.51
N ALA A 282 16.06 10.87 29.95
CA ALA A 282 14.91 11.48 29.29
C ALA A 282 14.40 10.69 28.07
N THR A 283 15.28 10.02 27.33
CA THR A 283 14.87 9.12 26.24
C THR A 283 14.01 7.96 26.76
N VAL A 284 14.25 7.48 27.99
CA VAL A 284 13.48 6.42 28.62
C VAL A 284 12.22 6.96 29.29
N THR A 285 12.33 8.08 30.00
CA THR A 285 11.25 8.60 30.85
C THR A 285 10.22 9.44 30.10
N THR A 286 10.59 10.11 29.02
CA THR A 286 9.69 10.97 28.24
C THR A 286 9.71 10.64 26.74
N GLY A 287 10.63 9.80 26.27
CA GLY A 287 10.83 9.54 24.85
C GLY A 287 11.58 10.68 24.14
N GLU A 288 12.29 11.54 24.88
CA GLU A 288 12.97 12.70 24.32
C GLU A 288 13.97 12.31 23.21
N GLY A 289 13.86 13.03 22.08
CA GLY A 289 14.68 12.81 20.89
C GLY A 289 14.36 11.52 20.12
N LEU A 290 13.46 10.67 20.62
CA LEU A 290 13.10 9.42 19.96
C LEU A 290 12.00 9.66 18.94
N MET A 291 12.33 9.36 17.68
CA MET A 291 11.45 9.50 16.54
C MET A 291 11.24 8.13 15.88
N ALA A 292 10.00 7.75 15.59
CA ALA A 292 9.70 6.49 14.90
C ALA A 292 8.39 6.58 14.12
N SER A 293 8.25 5.73 13.10
CA SER A 293 6.96 5.54 12.42
C SER A 293 5.98 4.76 13.30
N PRO A 294 4.65 4.90 13.10
CA PRO A 294 3.66 4.10 13.83
C PRO A 294 3.86 2.59 13.69
N ALA A 295 4.34 2.13 12.52
CA ALA A 295 4.68 0.74 12.28
C ALA A 295 5.87 0.24 13.12
N GLN A 296 6.90 1.09 13.33
CA GLN A 296 8.02 0.77 14.22
C GLN A 296 7.57 0.68 15.68
N VAL A 297 6.70 1.60 16.10
CA VAL A 297 6.10 1.54 17.44
C VAL A 297 5.30 0.24 17.59
N ALA A 298 4.45 -0.11 16.61
CA ALA A 298 3.67 -1.35 16.65
C ALA A 298 4.58 -2.58 16.77
N ARG A 299 5.66 -2.62 15.98
CA ARG A 299 6.65 -3.71 16.02
C ARG A 299 7.30 -3.83 17.40
N ALA A 300 7.67 -2.72 18.03
CA ALA A 300 8.33 -2.71 19.34
C ALA A 300 7.47 -3.35 20.45
N TYR A 301 6.14 -3.40 20.26
CA TYR A 301 5.20 -4.02 21.20
C TYR A 301 4.96 -5.51 20.95
N LEU A 302 5.40 -6.07 19.82
CA LEU A 302 5.22 -7.51 19.52
C LEU A 302 5.76 -8.45 20.61
N PRO A 303 6.90 -8.20 21.27
CA PRO A 303 7.38 -9.05 22.36
C PRO A 303 6.40 -9.15 23.53
N LEU A 304 5.53 -8.15 23.72
CA LEU A 304 4.54 -8.17 24.79
C LEU A 304 3.40 -9.16 24.53
N ILE A 305 3.12 -9.47 23.26
CA ILE A 305 2.06 -10.38 22.83
C ILE A 305 2.58 -11.73 22.30
N ASP A 306 3.83 -11.80 21.82
CA ASP A 306 4.45 -13.00 21.23
C ASP A 306 5.52 -13.64 22.13
N GLN A 307 5.17 -13.99 23.37
CA GLN A 307 6.06 -14.72 24.29
C GLN A 307 7.48 -14.10 24.45
N GLY A 308 7.61 -12.78 24.31
CA GLY A 308 8.91 -12.10 24.41
C GLY A 308 9.75 -12.10 23.13
N ARG A 309 9.23 -12.55 21.99
CA ARG A 309 9.93 -12.61 20.70
C ARG A 309 9.63 -11.39 19.85
N LEU A 310 10.61 -10.99 19.05
CA LEU A 310 10.49 -9.90 18.10
C LEU A 310 10.61 -10.43 16.66
N PRO A 311 9.49 -10.60 15.95
CA PRO A 311 9.51 -11.08 14.57
C PRO A 311 9.96 -9.99 13.58
N ALA A 312 10.29 -10.43 12.36
CA ALA A 312 10.40 -9.55 11.21
C ALA A 312 8.99 -9.20 10.70
N LEU A 313 8.80 -7.99 10.15
CA LEU A 313 7.51 -7.63 9.59
C LEU A 313 7.33 -8.19 8.18
N ALA A 314 6.13 -8.69 7.91
CA ALA A 314 5.76 -9.30 6.65
C ALA A 314 4.36 -8.88 6.19
N MET A 315 4.29 -8.32 4.99
CA MET A 315 3.07 -8.08 4.24
C MET A 315 2.82 -9.19 3.20
N VAL A 316 3.85 -9.96 2.84
CA VAL A 316 3.76 -11.14 1.96
C VAL A 316 3.66 -12.41 2.82
N PRO A 317 2.79 -13.37 2.51
CA PRO A 317 2.74 -14.64 3.24
C PRO A 317 4.05 -15.43 3.11
N GLY A 318 4.47 -16.09 4.20
CA GLY A 318 5.65 -16.99 4.20
C GLY A 318 7.02 -16.31 4.23
N THR A 319 7.10 -14.98 4.14
CA THR A 319 8.36 -14.21 4.27
C THR A 319 8.69 -13.84 5.72
N ALA A 320 7.72 -13.88 6.63
CA ALA A 320 7.97 -13.80 8.06
C ALA A 320 8.85 -14.99 8.45
N LYS A 321 10.05 -14.73 8.99
CA LYS A 321 10.92 -15.80 9.50
C LYS A 321 10.17 -16.58 10.57
N ALA A 322 10.13 -17.90 10.43
CA ALA A 322 9.60 -18.81 11.44
C ALA A 322 10.32 -18.55 12.78
N ALA A 323 9.54 -18.07 13.75
CA ALA A 323 9.95 -17.60 15.07
C ALA A 323 10.86 -16.36 15.09
N GLY A 324 10.33 -15.25 15.63
CA GLY A 324 11.13 -14.09 15.99
C GLY A 324 12.26 -14.43 16.98
N HIS A 325 13.24 -13.55 17.11
CA HIS A 325 14.31 -13.73 18.10
C HIS A 325 13.79 -13.34 19.48
N PRO A 326 14.09 -14.11 20.54
CA PRO A 326 13.71 -13.74 21.90
C PRO A 326 14.44 -12.45 22.31
N VAL A 327 13.69 -11.50 22.83
CA VAL A 327 14.21 -10.20 23.30
C VAL A 327 13.83 -9.90 24.74
N VAL A 328 12.69 -10.41 25.22
CA VAL A 328 12.14 -10.12 26.55
C VAL A 328 11.83 -11.43 27.26
N ASP A 329 12.16 -11.53 28.54
CA ASP A 329 11.81 -12.69 29.36
C ASP A 329 10.30 -12.76 29.68
N GLY A 330 9.77 -13.97 29.86
CA GLY A 330 8.34 -14.19 30.13
C GLY A 330 7.83 -13.54 31.43
N THR A 331 8.67 -13.40 32.45
CA THR A 331 8.34 -12.75 33.73
C THR A 331 8.30 -11.23 33.57
N ALA A 332 9.33 -10.66 32.96
CA ALA A 332 9.39 -9.24 32.61
C ALA A 332 8.18 -8.80 31.77
N ARG A 333 7.83 -9.60 30.76
CA ARG A 333 6.66 -9.40 29.92
C ARG A 333 5.36 -9.33 30.72
N ARG A 334 5.12 -10.32 31.59
CA ARG A 334 3.89 -10.41 32.40
C ARG A 334 3.75 -9.22 33.34
N ALA A 335 4.85 -8.80 33.96
CA ALA A 335 4.85 -7.63 34.84
C ALA A 335 4.44 -6.35 34.09
N VAL A 336 5.05 -6.09 32.93
CA VAL A 336 4.74 -4.90 32.12
C VAL A 336 3.30 -4.95 31.60
N VAL A 337 2.87 -6.06 30.99
CA VAL A 337 1.50 -6.20 30.46
C VAL A 337 0.46 -6.11 31.58
N GLY A 338 0.76 -6.66 32.76
CA GLY A 338 -0.10 -6.59 33.94
C GLY A 338 -0.33 -5.15 34.43
N GLY A 339 0.69 -4.30 34.34
CA GLY A 339 0.65 -2.89 34.72
C GLY A 339 0.01 -1.94 33.70
N LEU A 340 -0.28 -2.40 32.48
CA LEU A 340 -0.98 -1.57 31.49
C LEU A 340 -2.48 -1.44 31.82
N PRO A 341 -3.11 -0.28 31.57
CA PRO A 341 -4.55 -0.13 31.73
C PRO A 341 -5.33 -1.19 30.95
N ALA A 342 -6.28 -1.85 31.62
CA ALA A 342 -7.16 -2.83 30.99
C ALA A 342 -8.42 -2.16 30.46
N ILE A 343 -8.85 -2.55 29.27
CA ILE A 343 -10.15 -2.23 28.70
C ILE A 343 -10.90 -3.53 28.39
N ARG A 344 -12.23 -3.46 28.32
CA ARG A 344 -13.10 -4.56 27.91
C ARG A 344 -14.03 -4.06 26.82
N GLU A 345 -13.97 -4.69 25.66
CA GLU A 345 -14.85 -4.43 24.52
C GLU A 345 -15.40 -5.79 24.06
N ASP A 346 -16.71 -5.91 23.86
CA ASP A 346 -17.38 -7.15 23.43
C ASP A 346 -16.96 -8.41 24.23
N GLY A 347 -16.73 -8.25 25.54
CA GLY A 347 -16.28 -9.34 26.42
C GLY A 347 -14.80 -9.72 26.28
N VAL A 348 -14.05 -9.12 25.35
CA VAL A 348 -12.61 -9.31 25.16
C VAL A 348 -11.83 -8.31 26.02
N SER A 349 -10.95 -8.81 26.88
CA SER A 349 -10.06 -7.96 27.67
C SER A 349 -8.77 -7.66 26.91
N MET A 350 -8.52 -6.37 26.68
CA MET A 350 -7.33 -5.84 26.02
C MET A 350 -6.58 -4.89 26.95
N ARG A 351 -5.35 -4.51 26.56
CA ARG A 351 -4.59 -3.46 27.24
C ARG A 351 -4.49 -2.22 26.35
N LEU A 352 -4.63 -1.04 26.95
CA LEU A 352 -4.54 0.24 26.24
C LEU A 352 -3.47 1.11 26.89
N TRP A 353 -2.45 1.49 26.12
CA TRP A 353 -1.48 2.50 26.50
C TRP A 353 -1.71 3.77 25.69
N ARG A 354 -2.12 4.85 26.35
CA ARG A 354 -2.45 6.11 25.69
C ARG A 354 -1.85 7.30 26.44
N PRO A 355 -0.54 7.53 26.31
CA PRO A 355 0.08 8.73 26.81
C PRO A 355 -0.40 9.97 26.03
N ALA A 356 -0.54 11.11 26.73
CA ALA A 356 -0.90 12.37 26.10
C ALA A 356 0.18 12.82 25.10
N GLY A 357 -0.22 13.34 23.95
CA GLY A 357 0.69 13.86 22.92
C GLY A 357 1.53 12.81 22.19
N ALA A 358 1.24 11.52 22.37
CA ALA A 358 2.00 10.41 21.79
C ALA A 358 1.05 9.37 21.16
N PRO A 359 1.58 8.42 20.36
CA PRO A 359 0.78 7.35 19.77
C PRO A 359 0.06 6.52 20.83
N ALA A 360 -1.18 6.13 20.53
CA ALA A 360 -1.93 5.18 21.34
C ALA A 360 -1.64 3.75 20.88
N VAL A 361 -1.58 2.80 21.81
CA VAL A 361 -1.28 1.39 21.55
C VAL A 361 -2.34 0.50 22.20
N VAL A 362 -2.96 -0.36 21.41
CA VAL A 362 -3.91 -1.38 21.85
C VAL A 362 -3.24 -2.75 21.72
N LEU A 363 -3.28 -3.54 22.80
CA LEU A 363 -2.75 -4.90 22.85
C LEU A 363 -3.88 -5.89 23.10
N ASP A 364 -4.12 -6.74 22.11
CA ASP A 364 -4.92 -7.95 22.25
C ASP A 364 -3.97 -9.14 22.41
N ALA A 365 -3.58 -9.41 23.66
CA ALA A 365 -2.64 -10.49 23.96
C ALA A 365 -3.24 -11.89 23.70
N ARG A 366 -4.58 -12.04 23.72
CA ARG A 366 -5.25 -13.33 23.47
C ARG A 366 -5.36 -13.62 21.98
N GLY A 367 -5.82 -12.65 21.19
CA GLY A 367 -5.83 -12.77 19.73
C GLY A 367 -4.44 -12.57 19.09
N GLY A 368 -3.43 -12.19 19.88
CA GLY A 368 -2.06 -12.02 19.40
C GLY A 368 -1.95 -10.87 18.41
N ARG A 369 -2.53 -9.71 18.74
CA ARG A 369 -2.54 -8.52 17.88
C ARG A 369 -2.11 -7.27 18.63
N VAL A 370 -1.46 -6.36 17.92
CA VAL A 370 -1.17 -4.99 18.37
C VAL A 370 -1.68 -4.00 17.35
N ALA A 371 -2.36 -2.96 17.81
CA ALA A 371 -2.69 -1.80 16.99
C ALA A 371 -2.02 -0.54 17.53
N VAL A 372 -1.51 0.30 16.63
CA VAL A 372 -0.96 1.62 16.95
C VAL A 372 -1.68 2.68 16.15
N LEU A 373 -2.09 3.74 16.85
CA LEU A 373 -2.73 4.91 16.26
C LEU A 373 -1.80 6.10 16.45
N SER A 374 -1.40 6.75 15.35
CA SER A 374 -0.47 7.88 15.38
C SER A 374 -1.08 9.14 16.01
N THR A 375 -2.42 9.23 16.03
CA THR A 375 -3.18 10.27 16.71
C THR A 375 -3.88 9.64 17.90
N GLY A 376 -3.52 10.08 19.11
CA GLY A 376 -3.99 9.51 20.38
C GLY A 376 -5.45 9.81 20.74
N SER A 377 -6.33 9.94 19.74
CA SER A 377 -7.76 10.18 19.99
C SER A 377 -8.36 9.03 20.81
N ALA A 378 -8.97 9.40 21.94
CA ALA A 378 -9.63 8.50 22.87
C ALA A 378 -10.61 7.57 22.17
N SER A 379 -11.52 8.18 21.40
CA SER A 379 -12.62 7.50 20.74
C SER A 379 -12.10 6.55 19.67
N ASN A 380 -11.08 6.97 18.90
CA ASN A 380 -10.52 6.10 17.86
C ASN A 380 -9.79 4.89 18.46
N ALA A 381 -9.09 5.06 19.59
CA ALA A 381 -8.41 3.94 20.24
C ALA A 381 -9.40 2.88 20.76
N LEU A 382 -10.54 3.31 21.31
CA LEU A 382 -11.62 2.40 21.75
C LEU A 382 -12.31 1.73 20.55
N LEU A 383 -12.60 2.48 19.48
CA LEU A 383 -13.17 1.91 18.26
C LEU A 383 -12.23 0.88 17.62
N VAL A 384 -10.92 1.15 17.59
CA VAL A 384 -9.93 0.17 17.13
C VAL A 384 -9.93 -1.05 18.04
N ALA A 385 -10.01 -0.89 19.36
CA ALA A 385 -10.10 -2.02 20.29
C ALA A 385 -11.35 -2.89 20.01
N ALA A 386 -12.52 -2.27 19.85
CA ALA A 386 -13.75 -2.99 19.48
C ALA A 386 -13.60 -3.74 18.14
N LEU A 387 -13.00 -3.12 17.12
CA LEU A 387 -12.72 -3.77 15.84
C LEU A 387 -11.78 -4.97 15.99
N LEU A 388 -10.77 -4.89 16.85
CA LEU A 388 -9.90 -6.03 17.15
C LEU A 388 -10.65 -7.15 17.88
N ALA A 389 -11.58 -6.82 18.79
CA ALA A 389 -12.39 -7.80 19.50
C ALA A 389 -13.37 -8.55 18.55
N SER A 390 -13.88 -7.87 17.53
CA SER A 390 -14.86 -8.43 16.57
C SER A 390 -14.26 -9.13 15.34
N SER A 391 -12.94 -9.01 15.13
CA SER A 391 -12.22 -9.62 14.00
C SER A 391 -11.46 -10.86 14.41
#